data_AF-A0A954M3S8-F1
#
_entry.id   AF-A0A954M3S8-F1
#
_cell.length_a   1.000
_cell.length_b   1.000
_cell.length_c   1.000
_cell.angle_alpha   90.00
_cell.angle_beta   90.00
_cell.angle_gamma   90.00
#
_symmetry.space_group_name_H-M   'P 1'
#
loop_
_entity.id
_entity.type
_entity.pdbx_description
1 polymer ?
#
loop_
_entity_poly.entity_id
_entity_poly.type
_entity_poly.pdbx_seq_one_letter_code
_entity_poly.pdbx_strand_id
1 'polypeptide(L)'
;MALLMDMVDPRIQLKNRALAGVLAFLIPGAGHLYQGRTFKAAVYFVCIVGLFFTGMAMAEWKAVQPPGSWAGAPIDRGRTLKFAAQASLGIPALTSLVQARRYYGSNQEQVRTLDGSLTTAFQGGLEVTRESGLQAGPVVGTLSIEPSANQFGGAGIRGRIQGTMDGTPVDYLIGGSVALEAPLNSDTERGFSGQLIVEEGGRDVPIGTISGSVPRSFSSHFMMPLTDQQEQNLHARLGKKHELAMVLTWIAGLLNILVIWDAIDGPAYGYGDEEESTADGNAAPSEPAAASA
;
A
#
# COMPACT_ATOMS: atom_id res chain seq x y z
N MET A 1 4.70 -27.16 -31.64
CA MET A 1 3.35 -26.67 -31.32
C MET A 1 2.37 -27.80 -31.00
N ALA A 2 2.49 -28.98 -31.62
CA ALA A 2 1.72 -30.19 -31.23
C ALA A 2 2.20 -30.85 -29.93
N LEU A 3 3.45 -30.64 -29.52
CA LEU A 3 4.06 -31.28 -28.34
C LEU A 3 3.66 -30.64 -26.98
N LEU A 4 2.93 -29.53 -27.00
CA LEU A 4 2.47 -28.80 -25.81
C LEU A 4 1.00 -29.13 -25.43
N MET A 5 0.30 -29.89 -26.29
CA MET A 5 -1.11 -30.26 -26.05
C MET A 5 -1.27 -31.59 -25.29
N ASP A 6 -0.22 -32.41 -25.16
CA ASP A 6 -0.28 -33.77 -24.60
C ASP A 6 0.09 -33.88 -23.11
N MET A 7 0.30 -32.76 -22.41
CA MET A 7 0.67 -32.76 -20.98
C MET A 7 -0.48 -32.52 -20.01
N VAL A 8 -1.72 -32.44 -20.49
CA VAL A 8 -2.88 -32.15 -19.64
C VAL A 8 -3.46 -33.47 -19.13
N ASP A 9 -3.41 -33.68 -17.82
CA ASP A 9 -4.06 -34.82 -17.16
C ASP A 9 -5.59 -34.79 -17.46
N PRO A 10 -6.13 -35.79 -18.18
CA PRO A 10 -7.56 -35.83 -18.53
C PRO A 10 -8.49 -35.98 -17.32
N ARG A 11 -7.96 -36.24 -16.12
CA ARG A 11 -8.73 -36.40 -14.87
C ARG A 11 -9.19 -35.08 -14.26
N ILE A 12 -8.62 -33.94 -14.68
CA ILE A 12 -8.99 -32.62 -14.15
C ILE A 12 -9.69 -31.80 -15.25
N GLN A 13 -11.00 -31.62 -15.11
CA GLN A 13 -11.77 -30.75 -16.00
C GLN A 13 -11.46 -29.28 -15.72
N LEU A 14 -10.44 -28.74 -16.41
CA LEU A 14 -10.11 -27.33 -16.36
C LEU A 14 -11.17 -26.52 -17.13
N LYS A 15 -11.71 -25.48 -16.49
CA LYS A 15 -12.49 -24.43 -17.17
C LYS A 15 -11.59 -23.65 -18.15
N ASN A 16 -12.04 -22.50 -18.64
CA ASN A 16 -11.21 -21.61 -19.47
C ASN A 16 -9.85 -21.29 -18.78
N ARG A 17 -8.77 -21.86 -19.32
CA ARG A 17 -7.40 -21.80 -18.78
C ARG A 17 -6.83 -20.39 -18.83
N ALA A 18 -7.07 -19.67 -19.92
CA ALA A 18 -6.61 -18.29 -20.07
C ALA A 18 -7.25 -17.38 -19.02
N LEU A 19 -8.57 -17.53 -18.81
CA LEU A 19 -9.27 -16.76 -17.77
C LEU A 19 -8.77 -17.11 -16.36
N ALA A 20 -8.51 -18.39 -16.07
CA ALA A 20 -7.94 -18.81 -14.79
C ALA A 20 -6.56 -18.17 -14.55
N GLY A 21 -5.69 -18.15 -15.56
CA GLY A 21 -4.38 -17.49 -15.49
C GLY A 21 -4.50 -15.98 -15.23
N VAL A 22 -5.39 -15.28 -15.94
CA VAL A 22 -5.64 -13.84 -15.73
C VAL A 22 -6.15 -13.57 -14.32
N LEU A 23 -7.10 -14.36 -13.83
CA LEU A 23 -7.63 -14.21 -12.47
C LEU A 23 -6.53 -14.45 -11.41
N ALA A 24 -5.73 -15.51 -11.56
CA ALA A 24 -4.60 -15.79 -10.66
C ALA A 24 -3.52 -14.70 -10.71
N PHE A 25 -3.31 -14.07 -11.87
CA PHE A 25 -2.43 -12.92 -11.99
C PHE A 25 -2.97 -11.71 -11.25
N LEU A 26 -4.26 -11.41 -11.37
CA LEU A 26 -4.86 -10.24 -10.72
C LEU A 26 -4.92 -10.37 -9.19
N ILE A 27 -5.32 -11.55 -8.70
CA ILE A 27 -5.45 -11.85 -7.28
C ILE A 27 -4.92 -13.28 -7.06
N PRO A 28 -3.88 -13.48 -6.21
CA PRO A 28 -3.37 -14.80 -5.90
C PRO A 28 -4.47 -15.78 -5.47
N GLY A 29 -4.54 -16.94 -6.11
CA GLY A 29 -5.55 -17.99 -5.83
C GLY A 29 -6.92 -17.80 -6.51
N ALA A 30 -7.23 -16.66 -7.13
CA ALA A 30 -8.54 -16.45 -7.76
C ALA A 30 -8.77 -17.35 -8.99
N GLY A 31 -7.73 -17.68 -9.75
CA GLY A 31 -7.82 -18.65 -10.85
C GLY A 31 -8.21 -20.05 -10.37
N HIS A 32 -7.65 -20.50 -9.25
CA HIS A 32 -7.98 -21.77 -8.61
C HIS A 32 -9.41 -21.78 -8.09
N LEU A 33 -9.85 -20.69 -7.47
CA LEU A 33 -11.22 -20.53 -7.02
C LEU A 33 -12.19 -20.62 -8.20
N TYR A 34 -11.90 -19.94 -9.31
CA TYR A 34 -12.69 -20.03 -10.54
C TYR A 34 -12.79 -21.47 -11.05
N GLN A 35 -11.71 -22.25 -10.99
CA GLN A 35 -11.69 -23.66 -11.38
C GLN A 35 -12.29 -24.61 -10.33
N GLY A 36 -12.79 -24.11 -9.19
CA GLY A 36 -13.38 -24.93 -8.12
C GLY A 36 -12.36 -25.55 -7.16
N ARG A 37 -11.07 -25.20 -7.28
CA ARG A 37 -9.97 -25.71 -6.44
C ARG A 37 -9.79 -24.84 -5.18
N THR A 38 -10.78 -24.89 -4.28
CA THR A 38 -10.92 -23.98 -3.13
C THR A 38 -9.78 -24.06 -2.12
N PHE A 39 -9.28 -25.26 -1.80
CA PHE A 39 -8.16 -25.43 -0.86
C PHE A 39 -6.89 -24.75 -1.37
N LYS A 40 -6.51 -25.00 -2.63
CA LYS A 40 -5.37 -24.33 -3.28
C LYS A 40 -5.56 -22.81 -3.30
N ALA A 41 -6.75 -22.35 -3.67
CA ALA A 41 -7.08 -20.93 -3.69
C ALA A 41 -6.83 -20.28 -2.31
N ALA A 42 -7.31 -20.91 -1.24
CA ALA A 42 -7.14 -20.41 0.12
C ALA A 42 -5.67 -20.39 0.55
N VAL A 43 -4.93 -21.47 0.31
CA VAL A 43 -3.49 -21.55 0.66
C VAL A 43 -2.70 -20.48 -0.09
N TYR A 44 -2.87 -20.37 -1.42
CA TYR A 44 -2.14 -19.37 -2.21
C TYR A 44 -2.52 -17.95 -1.81
N PHE A 45 -3.81 -17.67 -1.61
CA PHE A 45 -4.24 -16.36 -1.14
C PHE A 45 -3.61 -16.02 0.21
N VAL A 46 -3.81 -16.85 1.24
CA VAL A 46 -3.33 -16.56 2.61
C VAL A 46 -1.81 -16.46 2.65
N CYS A 47 -1.08 -17.41 2.04
CA CYS A 47 0.37 -17.41 2.09
C CYS A 47 0.98 -16.26 1.28
N ILE A 48 0.57 -16.06 0.01
CA ILE A 48 1.20 -15.05 -0.85
C ILE A 48 0.77 -13.65 -0.44
N VAL A 49 -0.54 -13.42 -0.23
CA VAL A 49 -1.05 -12.11 0.18
C VAL A 49 -0.57 -11.79 1.59
N GLY A 50 -0.61 -12.74 2.53
CA GLY A 50 -0.08 -12.55 3.88
C GLY A 50 1.41 -12.22 3.89
N LEU A 51 2.23 -12.94 3.11
CA LEU A 51 3.66 -12.67 2.98
C LEU A 51 3.91 -11.26 2.43
N PHE A 52 3.18 -10.87 1.39
CA PHE A 52 3.29 -9.56 0.78
C PHE A 52 2.93 -8.43 1.75
N PHE A 53 1.75 -8.51 2.39
CA PHE A 53 1.29 -7.48 3.32
C PHE A 53 2.18 -7.39 4.56
N THR A 54 2.76 -8.51 5.00
CA THR A 54 3.77 -8.53 6.06
C THR A 54 5.02 -7.75 5.63
N GLY A 55 5.56 -8.02 4.44
CA GLY A 55 6.69 -7.27 3.90
C GLY A 55 6.37 -5.78 3.72
N MET A 56 5.18 -5.45 3.20
CA MET A 56 4.73 -4.07 3.07
C MET A 56 4.66 -3.35 4.42
N ALA A 57 4.05 -3.97 5.43
CA ALA A 57 3.96 -3.38 6.78
C ALA A 57 5.35 -3.16 7.41
N MET A 58 6.28 -4.10 7.21
CA MET A 58 7.66 -4.00 7.72
C MET A 58 8.46 -2.86 7.08
N ALA A 59 8.15 -2.50 5.82
CA ALA A 59 8.75 -1.39 5.10
C ALA A 59 7.90 -0.11 5.15
N GLU A 60 6.98 0.02 6.11
CA GLU A 60 6.10 1.18 6.25
C GLU A 60 5.35 1.52 4.96
N TRP A 61 4.94 0.49 4.24
CA TRP A 61 4.22 0.55 2.98
C TRP A 61 5.01 1.13 1.80
N LYS A 62 6.34 1.13 1.90
CA LYS A 62 7.27 1.70 0.91
C LYS A 62 8.09 0.65 0.15
N ALA A 63 7.86 -0.65 0.37
CA ALA A 63 8.65 -1.73 -0.27
C ALA A 63 8.41 -1.88 -1.79
N VAL A 64 7.21 -1.60 -2.28
CA VAL A 64 6.92 -1.65 -3.72
C VAL A 64 7.11 -0.26 -4.30
N GLN A 65 8.17 -0.11 -5.07
CA GLN A 65 8.49 1.13 -5.78
C GLN A 65 8.18 0.98 -7.27
N PRO A 66 7.55 1.97 -7.91
CA PRO A 66 7.31 1.95 -9.34
C PRO A 66 8.65 1.97 -10.11
N PRO A 67 8.68 1.45 -11.35
CA PRO A 67 9.89 1.47 -12.16
C PRO A 67 10.33 2.92 -12.43
N GLY A 68 11.65 3.16 -12.41
CA GLY A 68 12.23 4.51 -12.48
C GLY A 68 12.03 5.27 -13.80
N SER A 69 11.33 4.69 -14.78
CA SER A 69 11.04 5.34 -16.07
C SER A 69 9.84 6.30 -16.04
N TRP A 70 9.28 6.58 -14.85
CA TRP A 70 8.12 7.46 -14.75
C TRP A 70 8.54 8.94 -14.86
N ALA A 71 7.78 9.72 -15.63
CA ALA A 71 7.95 11.17 -15.78
C ALA A 71 9.34 11.66 -16.25
N GLY A 72 10.00 10.90 -17.13
CA GLY A 72 11.26 11.33 -17.78
C GLY A 72 12.53 11.06 -16.98
N ALA A 73 12.42 10.40 -15.82
CA ALA A 73 13.58 9.90 -15.09
C ALA A 73 14.31 8.78 -15.87
N PRO A 74 15.65 8.69 -15.76
CA PRO A 74 16.43 7.66 -16.43
C PRO A 74 16.03 6.27 -15.93
N ILE A 75 16.06 5.28 -16.83
CA ILE A 75 15.71 3.89 -16.49
C ILE A 75 16.70 3.36 -15.45
N ASP A 76 16.24 3.24 -14.21
CA ASP A 76 16.93 2.49 -13.18
C ASP A 76 16.61 0.99 -13.33
N ARG A 77 17.59 0.24 -13.84
CA ARG A 77 17.46 -1.22 -14.03
C ARG A 77 17.27 -1.95 -12.71
N GLY A 78 17.87 -1.48 -11.63
CA GLY A 78 17.73 -2.07 -10.29
C GLY A 78 16.31 -1.95 -9.79
N ARG A 79 15.75 -0.74 -9.73
CA ARG A 79 14.34 -0.52 -9.34
C ARG A 79 13.37 -1.25 -10.25
N THR A 80 13.62 -1.23 -11.56
CA THR A 80 12.76 -1.91 -12.55
C THR A 80 12.73 -3.42 -12.32
N LEU A 81 13.88 -4.05 -12.06
CA LEU A 81 13.94 -5.48 -11.80
C LEU A 81 13.26 -5.86 -10.47
N LYS A 82 13.47 -5.05 -9.42
CA LYS A 82 12.78 -5.22 -8.12
C LYS A 82 11.26 -5.15 -8.31
N PHE A 83 10.77 -4.17 -9.06
CA PHE A 83 9.35 -4.03 -9.36
C PHE A 83 8.84 -5.20 -10.21
N ALA A 84 9.59 -5.64 -11.22
CA ALA A 84 9.19 -6.77 -12.07
C ALA A 84 8.97 -8.06 -11.26
N ALA A 85 9.82 -8.31 -10.25
CA ALA A 85 9.64 -9.43 -9.33
C ALA A 85 8.37 -9.33 -8.47
N GLN A 86 7.89 -8.11 -8.18
CA GLN A 86 6.68 -7.85 -7.38
C GLN A 86 5.41 -7.77 -8.26
N ALA A 87 5.54 -7.33 -9.51
CA ALA A 87 4.41 -7.00 -10.38
C ALA A 87 3.49 -8.19 -10.69
N SER A 88 4.04 -9.41 -10.68
CA SER A 88 3.28 -10.65 -10.85
C SER A 88 2.30 -10.93 -9.72
N LEU A 89 2.37 -10.23 -8.59
CA LEU A 89 1.35 -10.29 -7.53
C LEU A 89 0.00 -9.71 -7.96
N GLY A 90 -0.03 -8.96 -9.06
CA GLY A 90 -1.25 -8.39 -9.60
C GLY A 90 -1.65 -7.09 -8.92
N ILE A 91 -2.94 -6.95 -8.64
CA ILE A 91 -3.54 -5.70 -8.14
C ILE A 91 -2.78 -5.13 -6.95
N PRO A 92 -2.41 -5.90 -5.89
CA PRO A 92 -1.73 -5.35 -4.73
C PRO A 92 -0.40 -4.65 -5.06
N ALA A 93 0.37 -5.14 -6.02
CA ALA A 93 1.63 -4.52 -6.44
C ALA A 93 1.42 -3.44 -7.52
N LEU A 94 0.49 -3.68 -8.46
CA LEU A 94 0.22 -2.79 -9.59
C LEU A 94 -0.40 -1.46 -9.18
N THR A 95 -1.02 -1.36 -7.99
CA THR A 95 -1.49 -0.07 -7.46
C THR A 95 -0.37 0.95 -7.31
N SER A 96 0.90 0.55 -7.17
CA SER A 96 2.02 1.49 -7.13
C SER A 96 2.16 2.30 -8.43
N LEU A 97 1.76 1.73 -9.59
CA LEU A 97 1.76 2.45 -10.87
C LEU A 97 0.67 3.54 -10.89
N VAL A 98 -0.48 3.27 -10.26
CA VAL A 98 -1.54 4.28 -10.09
C VAL A 98 -1.07 5.38 -9.15
N GLN A 99 -0.36 5.03 -8.07
CA GLN A 99 0.23 6.01 -7.16
C GLN A 99 1.30 6.87 -7.83
N ALA A 100 2.17 6.27 -8.66
CA ALA A 100 3.14 7.00 -9.47
C ALA A 100 2.45 8.00 -10.40
N ARG A 101 1.40 7.58 -11.11
CA ARG A 101 0.60 8.48 -11.95
C ARG A 101 0.05 9.68 -11.17
N ARG A 102 -0.50 9.44 -9.97
CA ARG A 102 -1.01 10.50 -9.10
C ARG A 102 0.10 11.44 -8.65
N TYR A 103 1.23 10.90 -8.21
CA TYR A 103 2.38 11.67 -7.72
C TYR A 103 2.95 12.60 -8.79
N TYR A 104 3.27 12.07 -9.97
CA TYR A 104 3.89 12.83 -11.05
C TYR A 104 2.90 13.68 -11.86
N GLY A 105 1.60 13.33 -11.82
CA GLY A 105 0.55 14.14 -12.44
C GLY A 105 0.07 15.30 -11.55
N SER A 106 0.40 15.29 -10.26
CA SER A 106 0.04 16.36 -9.33
C SER A 106 1.08 17.49 -9.34
N ASN A 107 0.62 18.74 -9.17
CA ASN A 107 1.53 19.85 -8.87
C ASN A 107 2.04 19.67 -7.43
N GLN A 108 3.33 19.38 -7.26
CA GLN A 108 3.94 19.09 -5.96
C GLN A 108 4.29 20.33 -5.13
N GLU A 109 3.76 21.49 -5.53
CA GLU A 109 3.94 22.73 -4.80
C GLU A 109 3.23 22.72 -3.44
N GLN A 110 3.73 23.56 -2.54
CA GLN A 110 3.07 23.81 -1.25
C GLN A 110 1.64 24.28 -1.49
N VAL A 111 0.72 23.65 -0.78
CA VAL A 111 -0.69 23.95 -0.86
C VAL A 111 -0.97 25.16 0.01
N ARG A 112 -1.34 26.26 -0.65
CA ARG A 112 -1.74 27.53 -0.02
C ARG A 112 -3.25 27.77 -0.07
N THR A 113 -3.99 26.82 -0.62
CA THR A 113 -5.44 26.87 -0.83
C THR A 113 -6.04 25.51 -0.49
N LEU A 114 -7.25 25.46 0.05
CA LEU A 114 -7.92 24.19 0.36
C LEU A 114 -9.23 24.08 -0.42
N ASP A 115 -9.59 22.86 -0.80
CA ASP A 115 -10.88 22.56 -1.42
C ASP A 115 -12.01 22.43 -0.38
N GLY A 116 -11.66 22.21 0.89
CA GLY A 116 -12.60 22.06 1.99
C GLY A 116 -11.92 22.15 3.35
N SER A 117 -12.72 22.15 4.42
CA SER A 117 -12.22 22.17 5.80
C SER A 117 -11.53 20.86 6.17
N LEU A 118 -10.44 20.94 6.93
CA LEU A 118 -9.70 19.80 7.47
C LEU A 118 -9.47 19.99 8.97
N THR A 119 -9.90 19.03 9.77
CA THR A 119 -9.59 18.94 11.20
C THR A 119 -8.76 17.69 11.45
N THR A 120 -7.59 17.86 12.05
CA THR A 120 -6.61 16.78 12.23
C THR A 120 -5.78 16.98 13.49
N ALA A 121 -5.17 15.90 13.99
CA ALA A 121 -4.13 16.00 15.00
C ALA A 121 -2.92 16.79 14.46
N PHE A 122 -2.27 17.52 15.35
CA PHE A 122 -1.10 18.34 15.08
C PHE A 122 -0.05 18.12 16.17
N GLN A 123 1.20 18.01 15.73
CA GLN A 123 2.36 17.97 16.60
C GLN A 123 3.42 18.90 16.02
N GLY A 124 3.96 19.80 16.84
CA GLY A 124 4.92 20.77 16.35
C GLY A 124 5.45 21.69 17.44
N GLY A 125 5.99 22.82 17.00
CA GLY A 125 6.42 23.93 17.84
C GLY A 125 5.55 25.16 17.60
N LEU A 126 5.40 25.95 18.65
CA LEU A 126 4.71 27.21 18.65
C LEU A 126 5.62 28.28 19.25
N GLU A 127 5.73 29.43 18.59
CA GLU A 127 6.47 30.58 19.06
C GLU A 127 5.53 31.78 19.12
N VAL A 128 5.28 32.33 20.30
CA VAL A 128 4.36 33.47 20.49
C VAL A 128 5.07 34.58 21.23
N THR A 129 4.96 35.79 20.69
CA THR A 129 5.44 37.01 21.33
C THR A 129 4.32 37.58 22.19
N ARG A 130 4.53 37.64 23.51
CA ARG A 130 3.61 38.27 24.48
C ARG A 130 4.26 39.50 25.12
N GLU A 131 3.48 40.27 25.87
CA GLU A 131 3.98 41.36 26.71
C GLU A 131 5.07 40.89 27.70
N SER A 132 4.99 39.63 28.16
CA SER A 132 5.96 39.00 29.06
C SER A 132 7.24 38.49 28.37
N GLY A 133 7.38 38.67 27.05
CA GLY A 133 8.48 38.15 26.25
C GLY A 133 8.08 37.04 25.28
N LEU A 134 9.08 36.47 24.59
CA LEU A 134 8.91 35.36 23.66
C LEU A 134 8.69 34.06 24.43
N GLN A 135 7.59 33.36 24.13
CA GLN A 135 7.31 32.03 24.64
C GLN A 135 7.34 31.04 23.48
N ALA A 136 8.23 30.06 23.55
CA ALA A 136 8.37 29.01 22.56
C ALA A 136 8.29 27.64 23.24
N GLY A 137 7.58 26.70 22.64
CA GLY A 137 7.44 25.36 23.20
C GLY A 137 6.82 24.35 22.24
N PRO A 138 6.99 23.05 22.52
CA PRO A 138 6.30 22.00 21.80
C PRO A 138 4.80 22.08 22.05
N VAL A 139 4.01 21.91 21.00
CA VAL A 139 2.55 21.89 21.06
C VAL A 139 2.01 20.59 20.48
N VAL A 140 1.05 20.00 21.19
CA VAL A 140 0.30 18.84 20.72
C VAL A 140 -1.18 19.17 20.85
N GLY A 141 -1.93 18.94 19.77
CA GLY A 141 -3.33 19.35 19.76
C GLY A 141 -4.07 18.95 18.48
N THR A 142 -5.19 19.64 18.28
CA THR A 142 -6.03 19.53 17.10
C THR A 142 -5.94 20.82 16.30
N LEU A 143 -5.53 20.68 15.04
CA LEU A 143 -5.52 21.75 14.05
C LEU A 143 -6.79 21.65 13.21
N SER A 144 -7.55 22.74 13.13
CA SER A 144 -8.66 22.90 12.20
C SER A 144 -8.32 23.99 11.19
N ILE A 145 -8.36 23.69 9.90
CA ILE A 145 -8.09 24.64 8.82
C ILE A 145 -9.24 24.64 7.83
N GLU A 146 -9.52 25.79 7.23
CA GLU A 146 -10.60 25.98 6.28
C GLU A 146 -10.19 26.94 5.15
N PRO A 147 -10.78 26.79 3.95
CA PRO A 147 -10.58 27.74 2.87
C PRO A 147 -11.06 29.14 3.30
N SER A 148 -10.23 30.15 3.10
CA SER A 148 -10.54 31.55 3.42
C SER A 148 -10.11 32.45 2.28
N ALA A 149 -10.70 33.65 2.20
CA ALA A 149 -10.10 34.73 1.43
C ALA A 149 -8.83 35.22 2.17
N ASN A 150 -7.75 35.44 1.44
CA ASN A 150 -6.56 36.09 1.96
C ASN A 150 -6.76 37.63 2.02
N GLN A 151 -5.83 38.34 2.65
CA GLN A 151 -5.88 39.80 2.81
C GLN A 151 -5.90 40.60 1.49
N PHE A 152 -5.65 39.95 0.35
CA PHE A 152 -5.68 40.54 -0.99
C PHE A 152 -6.87 40.03 -1.83
N GLY A 153 -7.84 39.35 -1.22
CA GLY A 153 -9.03 38.80 -1.91
C GLY A 153 -8.78 37.55 -2.74
N GLY A 154 -7.57 36.97 -2.70
CA GLY A 154 -7.26 35.68 -3.31
C GLY A 154 -7.60 34.50 -2.39
N ALA A 155 -7.46 33.28 -2.90
CA ALA A 155 -7.62 32.08 -2.08
C ALA A 155 -6.50 31.98 -1.02
N GLY A 156 -6.87 31.53 0.17
CA GLY A 156 -6.00 31.35 1.31
C GLY A 156 -6.57 30.32 2.28
N ILE A 157 -5.94 30.21 3.45
CA ILE A 157 -6.31 29.26 4.49
C ILE A 157 -6.36 30.02 5.81
N ARG A 158 -7.42 29.81 6.58
CA ARG A 158 -7.52 30.23 7.98
C ARG A 158 -7.63 28.97 8.82
N GLY A 159 -7.24 29.04 10.09
CA GLY A 159 -7.35 27.89 10.96
C GLY A 159 -7.31 28.25 12.43
N ARG A 160 -7.32 27.21 13.26
CA ARG A 160 -7.28 27.27 14.71
C ARG A 160 -6.52 26.06 15.22
N ILE A 161 -5.61 26.29 16.17
CA ILE A 161 -4.93 25.24 16.91
C ILE A 161 -5.47 25.23 18.34
N GLN A 162 -5.94 24.06 18.79
CA GLN A 162 -6.38 23.83 20.17
C GLN A 162 -5.60 22.67 20.76
N GLY A 163 -4.93 22.86 21.89
CA GLY A 163 -4.10 21.81 22.46
C GLY A 163 -3.39 22.21 23.73
N THR A 164 -2.25 21.60 23.98
CA THR A 164 -1.39 21.94 25.11
C THR A 164 0.02 22.26 24.64
N MET A 165 0.59 23.32 25.19
CA MET A 165 2.00 23.71 25.06
C MET A 165 2.63 23.60 26.43
N ASP A 166 3.61 22.69 26.60
CA ASP A 166 4.22 22.37 27.89
C ASP A 166 3.19 22.11 29.01
N GLY A 167 2.10 21.41 28.67
CA GLY A 167 0.99 21.11 29.60
C GLY A 167 0.01 22.26 29.85
N THR A 168 0.30 23.47 29.36
CA THR A 168 -0.60 24.62 29.46
C THR A 168 -1.57 24.61 28.27
N PRO A 169 -2.89 24.75 28.48
CA PRO A 169 -3.85 24.80 27.39
C PRO A 169 -3.61 26.03 26.51
N VAL A 170 -3.60 25.83 25.19
CA VAL A 170 -3.44 26.87 24.19
C VAL A 170 -4.56 26.80 23.16
N ASP A 171 -5.02 27.96 22.75
CA ASP A 171 -6.02 28.14 21.71
C ASP A 171 -5.68 29.40 20.92
N TYR A 172 -5.26 29.21 19.66
CA TYR A 172 -4.83 30.31 18.80
C TYR A 172 -5.45 30.21 17.42
N LEU A 173 -5.76 31.37 16.85
CA LEU A 173 -6.13 31.49 15.45
C LEU A 173 -4.87 31.52 14.57
N ILE A 174 -5.00 30.95 13.39
CA ILE A 174 -3.95 30.88 12.38
C ILE A 174 -4.48 31.57 11.12
N GLY A 175 -3.69 32.47 10.55
CA GLY A 175 -4.10 33.22 9.36
C GLY A 175 -2.93 33.93 8.67
N GLY A 176 -3.24 34.75 7.66
CA GLY A 176 -2.24 35.47 6.87
C GLY A 176 -1.46 34.57 5.92
N SER A 177 -0.46 33.86 6.43
CA SER A 177 0.35 32.90 5.67
C SER A 177 0.24 31.51 6.27
N VAL A 178 -0.39 30.60 5.54
CA VAL A 178 -0.47 29.18 5.90
C VAL A 178 0.02 28.38 4.71
N ALA A 179 0.91 27.44 4.98
CA ALA A 179 1.45 26.53 3.98
C ALA A 179 1.39 25.10 4.50
N LEU A 180 0.89 24.22 3.65
CA LEU A 180 1.00 22.78 3.87
C LEU A 180 1.87 22.21 2.75
N GLU A 181 2.69 21.21 3.05
CA GLU A 181 3.48 20.49 2.03
C GLU A 181 2.61 19.85 0.95
N ALA A 182 3.18 19.20 -0.06
CA ALA A 182 2.38 18.49 -1.06
C ALA A 182 1.41 17.47 -0.41
N PRO A 183 0.19 17.32 -0.97
CA PRO A 183 -0.81 16.41 -0.43
C PRO A 183 -0.42 14.93 -0.64
N LEU A 184 0.38 14.64 -1.67
CA LEU A 184 0.90 13.32 -2.00
C LEU A 184 2.41 13.29 -1.76
N ASN A 185 2.86 12.33 -0.94
CA ASN A 185 4.27 12.08 -0.68
C ASN A 185 4.41 10.72 0.02
N SER A 186 5.58 10.09 -0.05
CA SER A 186 5.89 8.84 0.65
C SER A 186 5.87 8.93 2.17
N ASP A 187 6.12 10.10 2.76
CA ASP A 187 6.12 10.23 4.22
C ASP A 187 4.71 10.22 4.82
N THR A 188 4.58 9.67 6.02
CA THR A 188 3.29 9.55 6.73
C THR A 188 2.81 10.87 7.30
N GLU A 189 3.68 11.87 7.39
CA GLU A 189 3.42 13.18 7.98
C GLU A 189 3.74 14.30 7.00
N ARG A 190 2.87 15.31 6.98
CA ARG A 190 2.94 16.48 6.13
C ARG A 190 3.34 17.69 6.95
N GLY A 191 4.39 18.38 6.50
CA GLY A 191 4.78 19.65 7.07
C GLY A 191 3.64 20.68 6.98
N PHE A 192 3.46 21.40 8.07
CA PHE A 192 2.52 22.50 8.23
C PHE A 192 3.27 23.69 8.82
N SER A 193 3.05 24.87 8.26
CA SER A 193 3.51 26.13 8.84
C SER A 193 2.45 27.21 8.71
N GLY A 194 2.38 28.08 9.71
CA GLY A 194 1.38 29.13 9.79
C GLY A 194 1.84 30.31 10.64
N GLN A 195 1.19 31.45 10.45
CA GLN A 195 1.27 32.59 11.38
C GLN A 195 0.11 32.56 12.35
N LEU A 196 0.41 32.79 13.63
CA LEU A 196 -0.57 32.93 14.70
C LEU A 196 -1.05 34.37 14.73
N ILE A 197 -2.36 34.55 14.85
CA ILE A 197 -3.00 35.85 14.77
C ILE A 197 -3.96 36.07 15.94
N VAL A 198 -4.16 37.35 16.29
CA VAL A 198 -5.26 37.83 17.14
C VAL A 198 -6.04 38.84 16.33
N GLU A 199 -7.36 38.82 16.46
CA GLU A 199 -8.23 39.78 15.78
C GLU A 199 -8.42 41.01 16.67
N GLU A 200 -7.82 42.14 16.29
CA GLU A 200 -7.93 43.41 17.00
C GLU A 200 -8.48 44.48 16.06
N GLY A 201 -9.60 45.11 16.43
CA GLY A 201 -10.21 46.18 15.63
C GLY A 201 -10.61 45.75 14.21
N GLY A 202 -10.92 44.47 14.00
CA GLY A 202 -11.26 43.90 12.69
C GLY A 202 -10.05 43.67 11.77
N ARG A 203 -8.84 43.64 12.33
CA ARG A 203 -7.60 43.29 11.61
C ARG A 203 -6.93 42.10 12.27
N ASP A 204 -6.36 41.23 11.44
CA ASP A 204 -5.52 40.13 11.90
C ASP A 204 -4.13 40.69 12.27
N VAL A 205 -3.78 40.64 13.55
CA VAL A 205 -2.48 41.07 14.09
C VAL A 205 -1.61 39.83 14.33
N PRO A 206 -0.43 39.70 13.70
CA PRO A 206 0.44 38.54 13.91
C PRO A 206 1.06 38.58 15.31
N ILE A 207 0.92 37.48 16.04
CA ILE A 207 1.45 37.31 17.40
C ILE A 207 2.53 36.22 17.49
N GLY A 208 2.77 35.47 16.42
CA GLY A 208 3.69 34.35 16.46
C GLY A 208 3.69 33.47 15.22
N THR A 209 4.41 32.35 15.31
CA THR A 209 4.46 31.32 14.28
C THR A 209 4.16 29.94 14.85
N ILE A 210 3.67 29.06 13.99
CA ILE A 210 3.44 27.65 14.28
C ILE A 210 4.06 26.83 13.16
N SER A 211 4.80 25.79 13.52
CA SER A 211 5.38 24.86 12.56
C SER A 211 5.34 23.44 13.10
N GLY A 212 5.12 22.45 12.24
CA GLY A 212 5.02 21.07 12.68
C GLY A 212 4.53 20.14 11.60
N SER A 213 3.97 19.02 12.03
CA SER A 213 3.49 17.93 11.19
C SER A 213 2.00 17.68 11.42
N VAL A 214 1.30 17.36 10.33
CA VAL A 214 -0.04 16.77 10.34
C VAL A 214 0.00 15.39 9.66
N PRO A 215 -0.76 14.40 10.13
CA PRO A 215 -0.78 13.07 9.50
C PRO A 215 -1.33 13.15 8.07
N ARG A 216 -0.69 12.43 7.15
CA ARG A 216 -1.22 12.19 5.79
C ARG A 216 -2.21 11.02 5.84
N SER A 217 -3.23 11.10 5.00
CA SER A 217 -4.11 9.95 4.75
C SER A 217 -3.33 8.78 4.14
N PHE A 218 -3.70 7.55 4.50
CA PHE A 218 -3.06 6.34 4.01
C PHE A 218 -2.94 6.29 2.47
N SER A 219 -4.02 6.67 1.78
CA SER A 219 -4.08 6.67 0.30
C SER A 219 -3.14 7.68 -0.36
N SER A 220 -2.64 8.66 0.40
CA SER A 220 -1.74 9.71 -0.06
C SER A 220 -0.25 9.36 0.11
N HIS A 221 0.07 8.31 0.86
CA HIS A 221 1.45 7.88 1.11
C HIS A 221 1.75 6.42 0.80
N PHE A 222 0.77 5.53 0.84
CA PHE A 222 0.95 4.10 0.55
C PHE A 222 1.50 3.90 -0.87
N MET A 223 2.60 3.15 -0.99
CA MET A 223 3.29 2.86 -2.26
C MET A 223 3.65 4.09 -3.10
N MET A 224 3.78 5.26 -2.46
CA MET A 224 4.23 6.43 -3.20
C MET A 224 5.68 6.29 -3.64
N PRO A 225 6.06 6.93 -4.76
CA PRO A 225 7.45 7.01 -5.17
C PRO A 225 8.30 7.66 -4.09
N LEU A 226 9.44 7.03 -3.77
CA LEU A 226 10.45 7.60 -2.90
C LEU A 226 11.40 8.50 -3.70
N THR A 227 11.80 9.62 -3.10
CA THR A 227 13.02 10.32 -3.50
C THR A 227 14.25 9.56 -3.02
N ASP A 228 15.41 9.79 -3.65
CA ASP A 228 16.66 9.14 -3.25
C ASP A 228 17.02 9.42 -1.78
N GLN A 229 16.73 10.63 -1.29
CA GLN A 229 16.94 10.98 0.11
C GLN A 229 16.02 10.19 1.05
N GLN A 230 14.75 10.02 0.69
CA GLN A 230 13.80 9.25 1.48
C GLN A 230 14.12 7.76 1.48
N GLU A 231 14.57 7.22 0.34
CA GLU A 231 15.06 5.84 0.24
C GLU A 231 16.26 5.64 1.17
N GLN A 232 17.27 6.52 1.13
CA GLN A 232 18.42 6.47 2.04
C GLN A 232 18.01 6.57 3.52
N ASN A 233 17.11 7.48 3.86
CA ASN A 233 16.61 7.63 5.23
C ASN A 233 15.86 6.37 5.69
N LEU A 234 15.06 5.77 4.81
CA LEU A 234 14.33 4.53 5.09
C LEU A 234 15.30 3.38 5.35
N HIS A 235 16.31 3.22 4.49
CA HIS A 235 17.37 2.22 4.66
C HIS A 235 18.15 2.45 5.96
N ALA A 236 18.51 3.69 6.28
CA ALA A 236 19.24 4.02 7.51
C ALA A 236 18.43 3.68 8.76
N ARG A 237 17.12 4.00 8.78
CA ARG A 237 16.25 3.80 9.94
C ARG A 237 15.85 2.34 10.16
N LEU A 238 15.51 1.62 9.09
CA LEU A 238 15.02 0.24 9.17
C LEU A 238 16.14 -0.80 9.08
N GLY A 239 17.26 -0.45 8.44
CA GLY A 239 18.41 -1.34 8.23
C GLY A 239 17.99 -2.70 7.66
N LYS A 240 18.40 -3.77 8.33
CA LYS A 240 18.10 -5.16 7.92
C LYS A 240 16.61 -5.48 7.78
N LYS A 241 15.74 -4.77 8.51
CA LYS A 241 14.28 -4.99 8.41
C LYS A 241 13.76 -4.61 7.03
N HIS A 242 14.32 -3.56 6.41
CA HIS A 242 13.95 -3.14 5.07
C HIS A 242 14.35 -4.18 4.03
N GLU A 243 15.57 -4.70 4.10
CA GLU A 243 16.02 -5.76 3.17
C GLU A 243 15.14 -7.02 3.28
N LEU A 244 14.81 -7.43 4.51
CA LEU A 244 13.91 -8.57 4.71
C LEU A 244 12.51 -8.28 4.13
N ALA A 245 11.97 -7.09 4.36
CA ALA A 245 10.68 -6.67 3.80
C ALA A 245 10.66 -6.74 2.26
N MET A 246 11.73 -6.25 1.61
CA MET A 246 11.91 -6.36 0.16
C MET A 246 11.92 -7.82 -0.29
N VAL A 247 12.71 -8.67 0.37
CA VAL A 247 12.79 -10.11 0.07
C VAL A 247 11.43 -10.79 0.17
N LEU A 248 10.65 -10.53 1.23
CA LEU A 248 9.31 -11.12 1.39
C LEU A 248 8.40 -10.73 0.22
N THR A 249 8.42 -9.46 -0.20
CA THR A 249 7.59 -8.98 -1.32
C THR A 249 8.06 -9.54 -2.68
N TRP A 250 9.37 -9.74 -2.88
CA TRP A 250 9.90 -10.42 -4.08
C TRP A 250 9.50 -11.88 -4.12
N ILE A 251 9.65 -12.60 -3.01
CA ILE A 251 9.24 -14.00 -2.92
C ILE A 251 7.75 -14.12 -3.18
N ALA A 252 6.91 -13.24 -2.62
CA ALA A 252 5.47 -13.26 -2.87
C ALA A 252 5.13 -13.12 -4.36
N GLY A 253 5.74 -12.16 -5.06
CA GLY A 253 5.51 -11.99 -6.49
C GLY A 253 6.04 -13.17 -7.32
N LEU A 254 7.25 -13.66 -7.04
CA LEU A 254 7.83 -14.81 -7.73
C LEU A 254 7.03 -16.10 -7.51
N LEU A 255 6.54 -16.35 -6.30
CA LEU A 255 5.65 -17.47 -6.00
C LEU A 255 4.33 -17.35 -6.77
N ASN A 256 3.80 -16.13 -6.95
CA ASN A 256 2.57 -15.97 -7.72
C ASN A 256 2.75 -16.35 -9.19
N ILE A 257 3.95 -16.24 -9.78
CA ILE A 257 4.23 -16.73 -11.14
C ILE A 257 3.98 -18.24 -11.22
N LEU A 258 4.44 -19.00 -10.22
CA LEU A 258 4.23 -20.45 -10.15
C LEU A 258 2.74 -20.78 -9.96
N VAL A 259 2.03 -19.99 -9.15
CA VAL A 259 0.58 -20.13 -8.96
C VAL A 259 -0.19 -19.86 -10.24
N ILE A 260 0.18 -18.83 -11.01
CA ILE A 260 -0.42 -18.56 -12.32
C ILE A 260 -0.22 -19.75 -13.25
N TRP A 261 0.97 -20.36 -13.24
CA TRP A 261 1.22 -21.57 -14.03
C TRP A 261 0.35 -22.75 -13.56
N ASP A 262 0.29 -23.05 -12.26
CA ASP A 262 -0.61 -24.09 -11.71
C ASP A 262 -2.09 -23.82 -12.02
N ALA A 263 -2.49 -22.55 -12.18
CA ALA A 263 -3.83 -22.16 -12.61
C ALA A 263 -4.11 -22.53 -14.09
N ILE A 264 -3.12 -22.39 -14.97
CA ILE A 264 -3.28 -22.60 -16.41
C ILE A 264 -3.20 -24.09 -16.77
N ASP A 265 -2.23 -24.82 -16.21
CA ASP A 265 -1.91 -26.19 -16.64
C ASP A 265 -2.45 -27.27 -15.69
N GLY A 266 -2.83 -26.90 -14.46
CA GLY A 266 -3.18 -27.87 -13.42
C GLY A 266 -1.97 -28.27 -12.57
N PRO A 267 -2.16 -29.16 -11.57
CA PRO A 267 -1.07 -29.65 -10.73
C PRO A 267 0.01 -30.37 -11.56
N ALA A 268 1.28 -30.08 -11.29
CA ALA A 268 2.42 -30.75 -11.93
C ALA A 268 2.54 -32.25 -11.60
N TYR A 269 1.90 -32.71 -10.51
CA TYR A 269 1.78 -34.12 -10.16
C TYR A 269 0.29 -34.50 -10.18
N GLY A 270 -0.08 -35.37 -11.11
CA GLY A 270 -1.39 -36.01 -11.16
C GLY A 270 -1.53 -36.99 -9.99
N TYR A 271 -2.75 -37.13 -9.48
CA TYR A 271 -3.08 -38.24 -8.59
C TYR A 271 -2.77 -39.56 -9.32
N GLY A 272 -1.76 -40.33 -8.88
CA GLY A 272 -1.37 -41.54 -9.62
C GLY A 272 -0.24 -42.41 -9.08
N ASP A 273 0.35 -42.12 -7.92
CA ASP A 273 1.39 -42.98 -7.32
C ASP A 273 0.80 -43.99 -6.31
N GLU A 274 -0.51 -43.92 -6.06
CA GLU A 274 -1.23 -44.98 -5.37
C GLU A 274 -1.52 -46.08 -6.38
N GLU A 275 -0.75 -47.17 -6.35
CA GLU A 275 -1.09 -48.40 -7.05
C GLU A 275 -2.56 -48.72 -6.75
N GLU A 276 -3.38 -48.85 -7.80
CA GLU A 276 -4.71 -49.44 -7.68
C GLU A 276 -4.53 -50.77 -6.95
N SER A 277 -4.93 -50.84 -5.68
CA SER A 277 -5.06 -52.13 -5.02
C SER A 277 -6.15 -52.89 -5.79
N THR A 278 -5.73 -53.73 -6.71
CA THR A 278 -6.58 -54.69 -7.40
C THR A 278 -7.03 -55.71 -6.36
N ALA A 279 -8.06 -55.36 -5.59
CA ALA A 279 -8.83 -56.31 -4.81
C ALA A 279 -9.94 -56.88 -5.71
N ASP A 280 -9.53 -57.54 -6.81
CA ASP A 280 -10.39 -58.46 -7.55
C ASP A 280 -10.52 -59.75 -6.72
N GLY A 281 -11.46 -59.75 -5.78
CA GLY A 281 -11.93 -60.93 -5.09
C GLY A 281 -12.81 -61.78 -6.01
N ASN A 282 -12.22 -62.42 -7.02
CA ASN A 282 -12.90 -63.43 -7.82
C ASN A 282 -13.02 -64.73 -7.01
N ALA A 283 -14.09 -64.86 -6.22
CA ALA A 283 -14.52 -66.15 -5.68
C ALA A 283 -15.45 -66.81 -6.70
N ALA A 284 -14.93 -67.82 -7.40
CA ALA A 284 -15.67 -68.65 -8.34
C ALA A 284 -16.87 -69.37 -7.66
N PRO A 285 -17.97 -69.64 -8.38
CA PRO A 285 -19.15 -70.29 -7.84
C PRO A 285 -18.92 -71.82 -7.73
N SER A 286 -19.10 -72.39 -6.54
CA SER A 286 -19.16 -73.83 -6.33
C SER A 286 -20.55 -74.36 -6.71
N GLU A 287 -20.62 -75.28 -7.68
CA GLU A 287 -21.81 -76.07 -8.04
C GLU A 287 -22.38 -76.88 -6.86
N PRO A 288 -23.70 -77.14 -6.81
CA PRO A 288 -24.32 -77.95 -5.77
C PRO A 288 -24.28 -79.44 -6.16
N ALA A 289 -23.62 -80.27 -5.34
CA ALA A 289 -23.75 -81.72 -5.43
C ALA A 289 -25.10 -82.15 -4.81
N ALA A 290 -25.96 -82.70 -5.66
CA ALA A 290 -27.28 -83.23 -5.34
C ALA A 290 -27.22 -84.39 -4.32
N ALA A 291 -28.15 -84.37 -3.37
CA ALA A 291 -28.51 -85.52 -2.56
C ALA A 291 -29.53 -86.39 -3.31
N SER A 292 -29.27 -87.69 -3.44
CA SER A 292 -30.29 -88.68 -3.77
C SER A 292 -29.95 -90.04 -3.16
N ALA A 293 -30.85 -90.48 -2.27
CA ALA A 293 -31.20 -91.85 -1.83
C ALA A 293 -30.10 -92.78 -1.31
#